data_AF-A0A9D2R272-F1
#
_entry.id   AF-A0A9D2R272-F1
#
_cell.length_a   1.000
_cell.length_b   1.000
_cell.length_c   1.000
_cell.angle_alpha   90.00
_cell.angle_beta   90.00
_cell.angle_gamma   90.00
#
_symmetry.space_group_name_H-M   'P 1'
#
loop_
_entity.id
_entity.type
_entity.pdbx_description
1 polymer ?
#
loop_
_entity_poly.entity_id
_entity_poly.type
_entity_poly.pdbx_seq_one_letter_code
_entity_poly.pdbx_strand_id
1 'polypeptide(L)'
;KGKEPKGLLCEGKPWVFDYRRTTIPACTISENGERYFALFASDESSLSLQASCSMLPQEDGTMAHRILYPCMERPKTYCGRDEYAPAHEEFLTIGAGETVRTVCFLLSGRPVYPNFAAAAVEDAALELLGSPFSAACPADEVKELCCAFAGRLLTEVNGRKLFSIGQSLDGQGVFHNVSGYEFGWCGQNGMYARLFLEKGLRTGDQALIDTAVSNLDAWSHEAVEKTGLIHTHYDWMTEKKSDVEDTCNLGYAVLELTKAWEAARRAGMEKPDWLKSAEGTAEFLVSRWSEVSGFGKAWNVKTGECADPEGTIGAYLIPGLAELYRAEGNARFLEAARRACRFYRDRDLSRFLCTAGALDTYCIDKETSGPLLTGSLALYEIDGTDEWLECAKMAGWYFCAWMFHHDTIPEKDSDFARYGYRTLGGTSVSAQHHHIDPWGAQVVPQLLQLGRLTGDPHWKKRASLIWANAVQNLAPAQGKTIHGHFREAGAQNEGYLHCFWGEKGAPGFMNDWLVAWPQAFCWNTAEQIRDEELL
;
A
#
# COMPACT_ATOMS: atom_id res chain seq x y z
N LYS A 1 0.04 -0.46 20.19
CA LYS A 1 1.45 -0.45 20.66
C LYS A 1 2.20 0.77 20.13
N GLY A 2 1.90 1.25 18.92
CA GLY A 2 2.48 2.49 18.42
C GLY A 2 2.17 3.72 19.26
N LYS A 3 3.04 4.73 19.14
CA LYS A 3 2.98 6.02 19.83
C LYS A 3 2.86 7.17 18.83
N GLU A 4 2.32 6.91 17.64
CA GLU A 4 1.84 7.93 16.70
C GLU A 4 0.82 8.87 17.38
N PRO A 5 0.59 10.08 16.83
CA PRO A 5 -0.43 10.99 17.35
C PRO A 5 -1.80 10.31 17.44
N LYS A 6 -2.47 10.44 18.60
CA LYS A 6 -3.77 9.82 18.90
C LYS A 6 -4.74 10.82 19.47
N GLY A 7 -6.01 10.62 19.12
CA GLY A 7 -7.10 11.49 19.55
C GLY A 7 -6.93 12.92 19.03
N LEU A 8 -7.66 13.85 19.66
CA LEU A 8 -7.67 15.26 19.25
C LEU A 8 -6.71 16.14 20.07
N LEU A 9 -6.18 15.62 21.18
CA LEU A 9 -5.39 16.39 22.14
C LEU A 9 -4.07 15.69 22.48
N CYS A 10 -3.02 16.48 22.70
CA CYS A 10 -1.75 16.10 23.29
C CYS A 10 -1.50 16.96 24.53
N GLU A 11 -1.38 16.34 25.71
CA GLU A 11 -1.13 17.06 26.97
C GLU A 11 -2.14 18.20 27.21
N GLY A 12 -3.41 17.96 26.86
CA GLY A 12 -4.51 18.93 26.98
C GLY A 12 -4.52 20.02 25.90
N LYS A 13 -3.56 20.05 24.99
CA LYS A 13 -3.51 20.99 23.86
C LYS A 13 -3.98 20.30 22.57
N PRO A 14 -4.69 21.01 21.68
CA PRO A 14 -5.16 20.40 20.43
C PRO A 14 -4.01 20.03 19.51
N TRP A 15 -4.12 18.87 18.87
CA TRP A 15 -3.29 18.58 17.72
C TRP A 15 -3.63 19.54 16.58
N VAL A 16 -2.60 20.11 15.98
CA VAL A 16 -2.65 20.91 14.76
C VAL A 16 -1.75 20.25 13.74
N PHE A 17 -2.32 19.88 12.60
CA PHE A 17 -1.61 19.19 11.52
C PHE A 17 -1.44 20.11 10.32
N ASP A 18 -0.25 20.10 9.75
CA ASP A 18 0.11 20.76 8.50
C ASP A 18 -0.65 20.13 7.32
N TYR A 19 -1.00 20.93 6.29
CA TYR A 19 -1.64 20.40 5.07
C TYR A 19 -0.85 19.26 4.42
N ARG A 20 0.48 19.27 4.54
CA ARG A 20 1.34 18.19 4.06
C ARG A 20 0.99 16.84 4.69
N ARG A 21 0.50 16.80 5.93
CA ARG A 21 0.13 15.53 6.58
C ARG A 21 -1.24 15.00 6.17
N THR A 22 -2.10 15.86 5.63
CA THR A 22 -3.47 15.53 5.30
C THR A 22 -3.59 15.23 3.82
N THR A 23 -4.26 14.15 3.47
CA THR A 23 -4.44 13.70 2.07
C THR A 23 -5.36 14.61 1.27
N ILE A 24 -6.19 15.41 1.94
CA ILE A 24 -6.93 16.56 1.41
C ILE A 24 -6.44 17.76 2.23
N PRO A 25 -6.02 18.89 1.61
CA PRO A 25 -5.20 19.89 2.29
C PRO A 25 -5.96 20.52 3.46
N ALA A 26 -5.36 20.45 4.66
CA ALA A 26 -5.94 20.95 5.90
C ALA A 26 -7.37 20.44 6.18
N CYS A 27 -7.66 19.21 5.76
CA CYS A 27 -8.99 18.64 5.90
C CYS A 27 -9.29 18.20 7.33
N THR A 28 -10.54 18.41 7.74
CA THR A 28 -11.12 17.90 8.97
C THR A 28 -12.49 17.32 8.66
N ILE A 29 -12.81 16.17 9.24
CA ILE A 29 -14.08 15.45 8.99
C ILE A 29 -14.64 15.01 10.33
N SER A 30 -15.91 15.32 10.59
CA SER A 30 -16.68 14.75 11.70
C SER A 30 -18.00 14.23 11.19
N GLU A 31 -18.54 13.22 11.85
CA GLU A 31 -19.81 12.62 11.46
C GLU A 31 -20.57 12.02 12.65
N ASN A 32 -21.86 11.79 12.40
CA ASN A 32 -22.72 10.91 13.16
C ASN A 32 -23.56 10.07 12.17
N GLY A 33 -24.48 9.24 12.67
CA GLY A 33 -25.29 8.35 11.81
C GLY A 33 -26.24 9.08 10.83
N GLU A 34 -26.44 10.39 10.97
CA GLU A 34 -27.34 11.18 10.14
C GLU A 34 -26.62 12.17 9.23
N ARG A 35 -25.50 12.73 9.69
CA ARG A 35 -24.81 13.84 9.01
C ARG A 35 -23.30 13.79 9.18
N TYR A 36 -22.59 14.29 8.18
CA TYR A 36 -21.19 14.66 8.29
C TYR A 36 -20.98 16.15 8.01
N PHE A 37 -19.85 16.66 8.50
CA PHE A 37 -19.33 17.97 8.19
C PHE A 37 -17.83 17.85 7.87
N ALA A 38 -17.41 18.50 6.79
CA ALA A 38 -16.01 18.59 6.41
C ALA A 38 -15.62 20.02 6.03
N LEU A 39 -14.38 20.36 6.36
CA LEU A 39 -13.76 21.65 6.06
C LEU A 39 -12.35 21.39 5.55
N PHE A 40 -11.98 21.92 4.39
CA PHE A 40 -10.63 21.80 3.82
C PHE A 40 -10.21 23.02 2.99
N ALA A 41 -8.90 23.19 2.83
CA ALA A 41 -8.32 24.31 2.10
C ALA A 41 -8.46 24.18 0.58
N SER A 42 -8.47 25.31 -0.12
CA SER A 42 -8.43 25.36 -1.59
C SER A 42 -7.00 25.48 -2.11
N ASP A 43 -6.75 24.97 -3.31
CA ASP A 43 -5.53 25.15 -4.10
C ASP A 43 -5.57 26.40 -5.02
N GLU A 44 -6.58 27.27 -4.91
CA GLU A 44 -6.72 28.51 -5.72
C GLU A 44 -5.50 29.45 -5.58
N SER A 45 -4.83 29.41 -4.43
CA SER A 45 -3.57 30.11 -4.19
C SER A 45 -2.68 29.34 -3.23
N SER A 46 -1.36 29.56 -3.30
CA SER A 46 -0.40 28.96 -2.36
C SER A 46 -0.76 29.27 -0.90
N LEU A 47 -1.20 30.50 -0.64
CA LEU A 47 -1.63 30.92 0.69
C LEU A 47 -2.93 30.24 1.14
N SER A 48 -3.84 29.90 0.24
CA SER A 48 -5.03 29.11 0.60
C SER A 48 -4.64 27.68 0.95
N LEU A 49 -3.76 27.07 0.14
CA LEU A 49 -3.33 25.67 0.24
C LEU A 49 -2.49 25.39 1.49
N GLN A 50 -1.52 26.27 1.80
CA GLN A 50 -0.58 26.14 2.91
C GLN A 50 -1.23 26.50 4.24
N ALA A 51 -2.19 25.67 4.66
CA ALA A 51 -2.95 25.83 5.88
C ALA A 51 -2.72 24.65 6.84
N SER A 52 -2.96 24.87 8.12
CA SER A 52 -3.05 23.77 9.07
C SER A 52 -4.49 23.52 9.49
N CYS A 53 -4.76 22.33 9.98
CA CYS A 53 -6.08 21.96 10.48
C CYS A 53 -6.07 21.45 11.90
N SER A 54 -7.22 21.54 12.56
CA SER A 54 -7.42 20.99 13.90
C SER A 54 -8.91 20.84 14.21
N MET A 55 -9.24 19.84 15.03
CA MET A 55 -10.59 19.60 15.52
C MET A 55 -10.64 19.70 17.04
N LEU A 56 -11.71 20.30 17.55
CA LEU A 56 -11.91 20.58 18.97
C LEU A 56 -13.31 20.14 19.42
N PRO A 57 -13.43 19.13 20.30
CA PRO A 57 -14.73 18.79 20.87
C PRO A 57 -15.19 19.94 21.77
N GLN A 58 -16.47 20.29 21.67
CA GLN A 58 -17.11 21.34 22.46
C GLN A 58 -17.91 20.74 23.63
N GLU A 59 -18.16 21.53 24.68
CA GLU A 59 -18.91 21.09 25.86
C GLU A 59 -20.36 20.69 25.54
N ASP A 60 -20.94 21.28 24.49
CA ASP A 60 -22.30 20.99 24.02
C ASP A 60 -22.40 19.73 23.12
N GLY A 61 -21.29 18.99 22.96
CA GLY A 61 -21.21 17.80 22.13
C GLY A 61 -21.00 18.08 20.64
N THR A 62 -20.86 19.35 20.23
CA THR A 62 -20.49 19.71 18.86
C THR A 62 -18.98 19.59 18.62
N MET A 63 -18.57 19.67 17.35
CA MET A 63 -17.17 19.65 16.95
C MET A 63 -16.83 20.97 16.26
N ALA A 64 -15.81 21.67 16.76
CA ALA A 64 -15.27 22.85 16.09
C ALA A 64 -14.15 22.43 15.13
N HIS A 65 -14.30 22.81 13.86
CA HIS A 65 -13.33 22.58 12.79
C HIS A 65 -12.56 23.87 12.54
N ARG A 66 -11.22 23.78 12.40
CA ARG A 66 -10.36 24.95 12.23
C ARG A 66 -9.43 24.76 11.03
N ILE A 67 -9.37 25.78 10.19
CA ILE A 67 -8.26 26.04 9.25
C ILE A 67 -7.44 27.19 9.85
N LEU A 68 -6.12 27.03 9.89
CA LEU A 68 -5.18 27.89 10.60
C LEU A 68 -4.11 28.38 9.63
N TYR A 69 -3.78 29.67 9.72
CA TYR A 69 -2.72 30.32 8.95
C TYR A 69 -1.84 31.16 9.89
N PRO A 70 -0.52 31.28 9.65
CA PRO A 70 0.29 30.51 8.68
C PRO A 70 0.33 29.00 9.00
N CYS A 71 0.95 28.20 8.14
CA CYS A 71 1.07 26.77 8.36
C CYS A 71 1.91 26.43 9.61
N MET A 72 1.53 25.39 10.35
CA MET A 72 2.11 25.01 11.64
C MET A 72 1.78 23.56 12.06
N GLU A 73 2.61 22.98 12.93
CA GLU A 73 2.34 21.75 13.68
C GLU A 73 2.48 21.99 15.18
N ARG A 74 1.43 21.66 15.95
CA ARG A 74 1.38 21.90 17.40
C ARG A 74 0.64 20.77 18.12
N PRO A 75 0.94 20.51 19.41
CA PRO A 75 2.02 21.11 20.21
C PRO A 75 3.41 20.54 19.90
N LYS A 76 3.49 19.49 19.07
CA LYS A 76 4.72 18.82 18.65
C LYS A 76 4.62 18.51 17.15
N THR A 77 5.77 18.28 16.52
CA THR A 77 5.87 17.79 15.14
C THR A 77 6.19 16.31 15.17
N TYR A 78 5.40 15.46 14.51
CA TYR A 78 5.66 14.01 14.46
C TYR A 78 6.75 13.72 13.41
N CYS A 79 8.01 13.66 13.85
CA CYS A 79 9.19 13.77 12.98
C CYS A 79 9.80 12.44 12.55
N GLY A 80 9.36 11.35 13.15
CA GLY A 80 9.85 10.01 12.82
C GLY A 80 8.99 8.99 13.51
N ARG A 81 9.35 7.73 13.36
CA ARG A 81 8.58 6.63 13.94
C ARG A 81 8.58 6.69 15.47
N ASP A 82 7.42 6.99 16.06
CA ASP A 82 7.25 7.24 17.50
C ASP A 82 8.14 8.38 18.06
N GLU A 83 8.63 9.25 17.17
CA GLU A 83 9.53 10.36 17.48
C GLU A 83 8.85 11.72 17.27
N TYR A 84 9.20 12.66 18.14
CA TYR A 84 8.59 13.98 18.17
C TYR A 84 9.64 15.07 18.28
N ALA A 85 9.54 16.07 17.42
CA ALA A 85 10.28 17.33 17.49
C ALA A 85 9.41 18.41 18.15
N PRO A 86 10.01 19.56 18.54
CA PRO A 86 9.25 20.75 18.92
C PRO A 86 8.22 21.16 17.85
N ALA A 87 7.24 21.97 18.26
CA ALA A 87 6.28 22.56 17.33
C ALA A 87 6.97 23.25 16.15
N HIS A 88 6.40 23.08 14.97
CA HIS A 88 6.80 23.78 13.74
C HIS A 88 5.86 24.96 13.52
N GLU A 89 6.40 26.15 13.26
CA GLU A 89 5.60 27.36 13.03
C GLU A 89 6.21 28.14 11.87
N GLU A 90 5.41 28.39 10.83
CA GLU A 90 5.75 29.32 9.76
C GLU A 90 5.28 30.74 10.10
N PHE A 91 5.71 31.74 9.33
CA PHE A 91 5.34 33.14 9.55
C PHE A 91 4.78 33.76 8.29
N LEU A 92 3.62 34.40 8.40
CA LEU A 92 3.05 35.23 7.35
C LEU A 92 3.26 36.70 7.72
N THR A 93 4.00 37.43 6.88
CA THR A 93 4.17 38.89 7.04
C THR A 93 3.10 39.60 6.24
N ILE A 94 2.33 40.49 6.90
CA ILE A 94 1.29 41.31 6.26
C ILE A 94 1.67 42.78 6.45
N GLY A 95 1.91 43.48 5.36
CA GLY A 95 2.22 44.91 5.33
C GLY A 95 1.03 45.79 5.73
N ALA A 96 1.31 47.02 6.13
CA ALA A 96 0.26 47.99 6.45
C ALA A 96 -0.61 48.27 5.22
N GLY A 97 -1.91 48.02 5.32
CA GLY A 97 -2.86 48.17 4.22
C GLY A 97 -2.94 46.98 3.26
N GLU A 98 -2.14 45.93 3.46
CA GLU A 98 -2.25 44.71 2.67
C GLU A 98 -3.48 43.89 3.08
N THR A 99 -4.07 43.20 2.10
CA THR A 99 -5.20 42.28 2.32
C THR A 99 -4.76 40.87 2.00
N VAL A 100 -4.99 39.96 2.93
CA VAL A 100 -4.82 38.52 2.73
C VAL A 100 -6.18 37.91 2.41
N ARG A 101 -6.25 37.12 1.34
CA ARG A 101 -7.42 36.34 0.96
C ARG A 101 -7.06 34.87 0.90
N THR A 102 -7.85 34.05 1.57
CA THR A 102 -7.79 32.58 1.50
C THR A 102 -9.16 32.04 1.10
N VAL A 103 -9.16 30.85 0.51
CA VAL A 103 -10.37 30.14 0.11
C VAL A 103 -10.36 28.74 0.73
N CYS A 104 -11.52 28.32 1.20
CA CYS A 104 -11.74 26.98 1.74
C CYS A 104 -13.10 26.45 1.29
N PHE A 105 -13.25 25.13 1.35
CA PHE A 105 -14.47 24.44 1.01
C PHE A 105 -15.10 23.84 2.26
N LEU A 106 -16.43 23.92 2.32
CA LEU A 106 -17.23 23.36 3.40
C LEU A 106 -18.25 22.41 2.79
N LEU A 107 -18.26 21.19 3.30
CA LEU A 107 -19.15 20.13 2.84
C LEU A 107 -19.97 19.61 4.01
N SER A 108 -21.22 19.30 3.73
CA SER A 108 -22.07 18.57 4.67
C SER A 108 -23.02 17.69 3.88
N GLY A 109 -23.37 16.56 4.46
CA GLY A 109 -24.23 15.57 3.82
C GLY A 109 -24.54 14.44 4.78
N ARG A 110 -25.03 13.32 4.25
CA ARG A 110 -25.23 12.09 5.00
C ARG A 110 -24.12 11.10 4.62
N PRO A 111 -23.44 10.46 5.59
CA PRO A 111 -22.41 9.49 5.25
C PRO A 111 -23.06 8.27 4.57
N VAL A 112 -22.37 7.72 3.56
CA VAL A 112 -22.87 6.56 2.78
C VAL A 112 -23.03 5.32 3.67
N TYR A 113 -22.08 5.14 4.59
CA TYR A 113 -22.10 4.16 5.68
C TYR A 113 -21.66 4.85 6.98
N PRO A 114 -22.04 4.35 8.16
CA PRO A 114 -21.43 4.79 9.42
C PRO A 114 -19.89 4.69 9.34
N ASN A 115 -19.19 5.74 9.74
CA ASN A 115 -17.74 5.94 9.65
C ASN A 115 -17.18 6.19 8.23
N PHE A 116 -18.02 6.44 7.22
CA PHE A 116 -17.62 6.63 5.81
C PHE A 116 -17.96 8.00 5.23
N ALA A 117 -18.03 9.07 6.04
CA ALA A 117 -18.10 10.44 5.53
C ALA A 117 -16.93 10.78 4.58
N ALA A 118 -15.75 10.20 4.82
CA ALA A 118 -14.56 10.41 4.00
C ALA A 118 -14.80 10.10 2.52
N ALA A 119 -15.60 9.07 2.18
CA ALA A 119 -15.91 8.72 0.80
C ALA A 119 -16.45 9.90 -0.02
N ALA A 120 -17.47 10.59 0.51
CA ALA A 120 -18.08 11.73 -0.17
C ALA A 120 -17.17 12.98 -0.17
N VAL A 121 -16.33 13.13 0.85
CA VAL A 121 -15.38 14.25 0.95
C VAL A 121 -14.23 14.07 -0.05
N GLU A 122 -13.74 12.85 -0.23
CA GLU A 122 -12.73 12.49 -1.22
C GLU A 122 -13.25 12.66 -2.65
N ASP A 123 -14.48 12.23 -2.95
CA ASP A 123 -15.09 12.45 -4.27
C ASP A 123 -15.12 13.95 -4.62
N ALA A 124 -15.60 14.78 -3.69
CA ALA A 124 -15.64 16.21 -3.89
C ALA A 124 -14.24 16.85 -3.94
N ALA A 125 -13.28 16.41 -3.12
CA ALA A 125 -11.90 16.88 -3.20
C ALA A 125 -11.28 16.53 -4.56
N LEU A 126 -11.60 15.36 -5.11
CA LEU A 126 -11.16 14.95 -6.43
C LEU A 126 -11.74 15.84 -7.54
N GLU A 127 -12.97 16.29 -7.42
CA GLU A 127 -13.59 17.24 -8.35
C GLU A 127 -13.04 18.67 -8.22
N LEU A 128 -12.81 19.12 -6.98
CA LEU A 128 -12.45 20.51 -6.68
C LEU A 128 -10.95 20.79 -6.80
N LEU A 129 -10.09 19.83 -6.43
CA LEU A 129 -8.63 19.98 -6.35
C LEU A 129 -7.88 19.12 -7.37
N GLY A 130 -8.49 18.03 -7.82
CA GLY A 130 -7.81 17.06 -8.67
C GLY A 130 -7.42 17.65 -10.03
N SER A 131 -6.13 17.70 -10.33
CA SER A 131 -5.59 18.14 -11.62
C SER A 131 -5.16 16.96 -12.49
N PRO A 132 -5.04 17.14 -13.83
CA PRO A 132 -4.51 16.09 -14.70
C PRO A 132 -3.09 15.66 -14.28
N PHE A 133 -2.87 14.35 -14.22
CA PHE A 133 -1.56 13.76 -14.00
C PHE A 133 -1.49 12.45 -14.77
N SER A 134 -0.72 12.44 -15.85
CA SER A 134 -0.52 11.26 -16.70
C SER A 134 0.69 10.46 -16.22
N ALA A 135 0.63 9.14 -16.41
CA ALA A 135 1.76 8.26 -16.18
C ALA A 135 2.99 8.69 -16.97
N ALA A 136 4.17 8.58 -16.33
CA ALA A 136 5.45 9.00 -16.91
C ALA A 136 5.90 8.11 -18.08
N CYS A 137 5.43 6.86 -18.14
CA CYS A 137 5.67 5.94 -19.22
C CYS A 137 4.48 4.98 -19.45
N PRO A 138 4.35 4.41 -20.66
CA PRO A 138 3.32 3.42 -20.99
C PRO A 138 3.46 2.13 -20.17
N ALA A 139 2.35 1.41 -19.95
CA ALA A 139 2.35 0.15 -19.21
C ALA A 139 3.33 -0.89 -19.77
N ASP A 140 3.49 -0.98 -21.09
CA ASP A 140 4.44 -1.91 -21.71
C ASP A 140 5.90 -1.56 -21.39
N GLU A 141 6.24 -0.28 -21.28
CA GLU A 141 7.58 0.15 -20.85
C GLU A 141 7.81 -0.19 -19.38
N VAL A 142 6.80 -0.02 -18.52
CA VAL A 142 6.85 -0.43 -17.10
C VAL A 142 7.18 -1.91 -16.97
N LYS A 143 6.55 -2.80 -17.76
CA LYS A 143 6.83 -4.25 -17.74
C LYS A 143 8.30 -4.55 -18.02
N GLU A 144 8.87 -3.90 -19.04
CA GLU A 144 10.27 -4.14 -19.42
C GLU A 144 11.25 -3.59 -18.38
N LEU A 145 11.01 -2.38 -17.86
CA LEU A 145 11.84 -1.76 -16.83
C LEU A 145 11.81 -2.56 -15.52
N CYS A 146 10.63 -2.95 -15.04
CA CYS A 146 10.50 -3.72 -13.81
C CYS A 146 11.08 -5.14 -13.95
N CYS A 147 10.93 -5.78 -15.12
CA CYS A 147 11.59 -7.06 -15.41
C CYS A 147 13.11 -6.94 -15.38
N ALA A 148 13.67 -5.86 -15.94
CA ALA A 148 15.11 -5.60 -15.91
C ALA A 148 15.63 -5.41 -14.48
N PHE A 149 14.91 -4.64 -13.65
CA PHE A 149 15.26 -4.44 -12.24
C PHE A 149 15.19 -5.75 -11.44
N ALA A 150 14.14 -6.54 -11.62
CA ALA A 150 14.00 -7.86 -10.98
C ALA A 150 15.20 -8.78 -11.30
N GLY A 151 15.68 -8.77 -12.55
CA GLY A 151 16.88 -9.51 -12.95
C GLY A 151 18.15 -9.09 -12.21
N ARG A 152 18.24 -7.83 -11.75
CA ARG A 152 19.37 -7.33 -10.95
C ARG A 152 19.31 -7.74 -9.49
N LEU A 153 18.10 -7.96 -8.97
CA LEU A 153 17.89 -8.46 -7.62
C LEU A 153 18.26 -9.94 -7.48
N LEU A 154 18.45 -10.66 -8.59
CA LEU A 154 18.79 -12.08 -8.57
C LEU A 154 20.11 -12.33 -7.84
N THR A 155 20.06 -13.28 -6.91
CA THR A 155 21.20 -13.85 -6.23
C THR A 155 21.10 -15.38 -6.26
N GLU A 156 22.25 -16.04 -6.11
CA GLU A 156 22.28 -17.50 -5.93
C GLU A 156 22.55 -17.81 -4.45
N VAL A 157 21.61 -18.49 -3.81
CA VAL A 157 21.67 -18.88 -2.40
C VAL A 157 21.34 -20.36 -2.30
N ASN A 158 22.24 -21.16 -1.73
CA ASN A 158 22.08 -22.61 -1.62
C ASN A 158 21.71 -23.32 -2.94
N GLY A 159 22.23 -22.83 -4.07
CA GLY A 159 21.93 -23.37 -5.41
C GLY A 159 20.54 -23.00 -5.95
N ARG A 160 19.82 -22.08 -5.28
CA ARG A 160 18.53 -21.52 -5.70
C ARG A 160 18.71 -20.08 -6.18
N LYS A 161 17.92 -19.69 -7.18
CA LYS A 161 17.87 -18.32 -7.69
C LYS A 161 16.79 -17.53 -6.96
N LEU A 162 17.20 -16.60 -6.10
CA LEU A 162 16.31 -15.80 -5.26
C LEU A 162 16.41 -14.32 -5.62
N PHE A 163 15.38 -13.54 -5.31
CA PHE A 163 15.38 -12.09 -5.43
C PHE A 163 15.69 -11.47 -4.07
N SER A 164 16.74 -10.66 -4.02
CA SER A 164 17.07 -9.81 -2.87
C SER A 164 15.91 -8.84 -2.56
N ILE A 165 15.71 -8.53 -1.28
CA ILE A 165 14.72 -7.54 -0.81
C ILE A 165 14.94 -6.11 -1.34
N GLY A 166 16.09 -5.81 -1.93
CA GLY A 166 16.37 -4.51 -2.52
C GLY A 166 17.85 -4.20 -2.67
N GLN A 167 18.17 -2.97 -3.07
CA GLN A 167 19.53 -2.46 -3.19
C GLN A 167 19.79 -1.22 -2.33
N SER A 168 20.92 -1.20 -1.63
CA SER A 168 21.40 -0.07 -0.83
C SER A 168 22.72 0.46 -1.35
N LEU A 169 22.99 1.73 -1.05
CA LEU A 169 24.30 2.35 -1.32
C LEU A 169 25.39 1.73 -0.47
N ASP A 170 26.54 1.44 -1.08
CA ASP A 170 27.79 1.17 -0.38
C ASP A 170 28.54 2.48 0.01
N GLY A 171 29.72 2.33 0.61
CA GLY A 171 30.57 3.46 0.99
C GLY A 171 31.16 4.25 -0.20
N GLN A 172 30.99 3.76 -1.43
CA GLN A 172 31.42 4.40 -2.67
C GLN A 172 30.25 5.04 -3.43
N GLY A 173 29.01 4.89 -2.95
CA GLY A 173 27.82 5.43 -3.57
C GLY A 173 27.26 4.58 -4.72
N VAL A 174 27.53 3.27 -4.72
CA VAL A 174 27.05 2.29 -5.70
C VAL A 174 25.99 1.39 -5.06
N PHE A 175 24.94 1.03 -5.82
CA PHE A 175 23.87 0.15 -5.35
C PHE A 175 24.27 -1.32 -5.39
N HIS A 176 24.07 -2.01 -4.25
CA HIS A 176 24.29 -3.44 -4.10
C HIS A 176 23.09 -4.13 -3.46
N ASN A 177 22.82 -5.36 -3.91
CA ASN A 177 21.79 -6.21 -3.32
C ASN A 177 22.05 -6.40 -1.82
N VAL A 178 20.99 -6.27 -1.03
CA VAL A 178 21.05 -6.45 0.42
C VAL A 178 20.63 -7.87 0.77
N SER A 179 21.23 -8.45 1.81
CA SER A 179 20.81 -9.76 2.28
C SER A 179 19.38 -9.70 2.83
N GLY A 180 18.58 -10.69 2.45
CA GLY A 180 17.17 -10.78 2.80
C GLY A 180 16.39 -11.34 1.64
N TYR A 181 15.61 -12.39 1.89
CA TYR A 181 14.85 -13.11 0.87
C TYR A 181 13.46 -13.45 1.40
N GLU A 182 12.48 -12.65 1.01
CA GLU A 182 11.12 -12.75 1.51
C GLU A 182 10.16 -13.13 0.37
N PHE A 183 9.25 -14.06 0.64
CA PHE A 183 8.31 -14.58 -0.36
C PHE A 183 7.33 -13.50 -0.84
N GLY A 184 6.75 -12.75 0.11
CA GLY A 184 5.82 -11.64 -0.12
C GLY A 184 6.41 -10.31 0.38
N TRP A 185 5.59 -9.52 1.06
CA TRP A 185 5.85 -8.18 1.61
C TRP A 185 7.01 -7.40 0.95
N CYS A 186 8.20 -7.36 1.52
CA CYS A 186 9.31 -6.54 1.03
C CYS A 186 10.04 -7.15 -0.18
N GLY A 187 10.22 -8.47 -0.19
CA GLY A 187 11.02 -9.18 -1.21
C GLY A 187 10.27 -9.61 -2.47
N GLN A 188 8.97 -9.91 -2.37
CA GLN A 188 8.09 -10.29 -3.47
C GLN A 188 8.62 -11.43 -4.36
N ASN A 189 9.38 -12.37 -3.80
CA ASN A 189 9.96 -13.49 -4.56
C ASN A 189 8.89 -14.29 -5.32
N GLY A 190 7.76 -14.60 -4.67
CA GLY A 190 6.68 -15.36 -5.30
C GLY A 190 6.07 -14.64 -6.50
N MET A 191 5.83 -13.34 -6.36
CA MET A 191 5.26 -12.53 -7.44
C MET A 191 6.24 -12.37 -8.60
N TYR A 192 7.52 -12.07 -8.32
CA TYR A 192 8.54 -11.98 -9.37
C TYR A 192 8.74 -13.30 -10.10
N ALA A 193 8.79 -14.41 -9.38
CA ALA A 193 8.93 -15.72 -9.99
C ALA A 193 7.72 -16.04 -10.90
N ARG A 194 6.50 -15.75 -10.46
CA ARG A 194 5.31 -15.90 -11.32
C ARG A 194 5.39 -15.02 -12.57
N LEU A 195 5.77 -13.75 -12.44
CA LEU A 195 5.87 -12.83 -13.57
C LEU A 195 6.97 -13.23 -14.55
N PHE A 196 8.11 -13.73 -14.05
CA PHE A 196 9.18 -14.33 -14.85
C PHE A 196 8.68 -15.57 -15.60
N LEU A 197 7.92 -16.45 -14.93
CA LEU A 197 7.33 -17.63 -15.53
C LEU A 197 6.37 -17.25 -16.66
N GLU A 198 5.40 -16.39 -16.40
CA GLU A 198 4.41 -15.94 -17.38
C GLU A 198 5.06 -15.27 -18.59
N LYS A 199 6.02 -14.36 -18.36
CA LYS A 199 6.77 -13.71 -19.44
C LYS A 199 7.60 -14.73 -20.23
N GLY A 200 8.35 -15.59 -19.55
CA GLY A 200 9.19 -16.61 -20.19
C GLY A 200 8.38 -17.60 -21.02
N LEU A 201 7.22 -18.05 -20.53
CA LEU A 201 6.30 -18.91 -21.28
C LEU A 201 5.74 -18.21 -22.52
N ARG A 202 5.41 -16.91 -22.41
CA ARG A 202 4.90 -16.09 -23.51
C ARG A 202 5.94 -15.81 -24.59
N THR A 203 7.21 -15.59 -24.21
CA THR A 203 8.29 -15.22 -25.14
C THR A 203 9.16 -16.40 -25.59
N GLY A 204 9.05 -17.56 -24.93
CA GLY A 204 9.96 -18.69 -25.11
C GLY A 204 11.33 -18.50 -24.45
N ASP A 205 11.47 -17.56 -23.50
CA ASP A 205 12.72 -17.31 -22.79
C ASP A 205 12.92 -18.34 -21.66
N GLN A 206 13.76 -19.35 -21.95
CA GLN A 206 14.06 -20.41 -21.01
C GLN A 206 14.79 -19.92 -19.76
N ALA A 207 15.58 -18.84 -19.83
CA ALA A 207 16.32 -18.36 -18.67
C ALA A 207 15.38 -17.76 -17.61
N LEU A 208 14.31 -17.08 -18.04
CA LEU A 208 13.25 -16.61 -17.15
C LEU A 208 12.49 -17.77 -16.53
N ILE A 209 12.12 -18.78 -17.33
CA ILE A 209 11.42 -19.98 -16.85
C ILE A 209 12.27 -20.72 -15.82
N ASP A 210 13.54 -20.98 -16.10
CA ASP A 210 14.46 -21.70 -15.21
C ASP A 210 14.65 -20.94 -13.88
N THR A 211 14.69 -19.61 -13.95
CA THR A 211 14.81 -18.76 -12.76
C THR A 211 13.55 -18.82 -11.91
N ALA A 212 12.37 -18.67 -12.53
CA ALA A 212 11.09 -18.78 -11.85
C ALA A 212 10.91 -20.15 -11.19
N VAL A 213 11.22 -21.22 -11.91
CA VAL A 213 11.11 -22.59 -11.40
C VAL A 213 12.08 -22.81 -10.24
N SER A 214 13.35 -22.38 -10.38
CA SER A 214 14.34 -22.49 -9.31
C SER A 214 13.88 -21.80 -8.03
N ASN A 215 13.30 -20.60 -8.17
CA ASN A 215 12.78 -19.80 -7.07
C ASN A 215 11.60 -20.49 -6.39
N LEU A 216 10.52 -20.79 -7.12
CA LEU A 216 9.29 -21.37 -6.57
C LEU A 216 9.56 -22.74 -5.93
N ASP A 217 10.42 -23.56 -6.54
CA ASP A 217 10.84 -24.85 -5.99
C ASP A 217 11.58 -24.70 -4.64
N ALA A 218 12.26 -23.58 -4.39
CA ALA A 218 12.94 -23.33 -3.12
C ALA A 218 11.93 -23.25 -1.97
N TRP A 219 10.82 -22.52 -2.15
CA TRP A 219 9.78 -22.42 -1.12
C TRP A 219 8.86 -23.64 -1.07
N SER A 220 8.51 -24.23 -2.22
CA SER A 220 7.58 -25.36 -2.23
C SER A 220 8.20 -26.68 -1.78
N HIS A 221 9.52 -26.85 -1.89
CA HIS A 221 10.17 -28.10 -1.47
C HIS A 221 10.95 -27.99 -0.17
N GLU A 222 11.57 -26.83 0.09
CA GLU A 222 12.56 -26.72 1.16
C GLU A 222 12.03 -25.95 2.37
N ALA A 223 11.11 -25.01 2.17
CA ALA A 223 10.57 -24.15 3.22
C ALA A 223 9.31 -24.71 3.92
N VAL A 224 8.77 -25.83 3.46
CA VAL A 224 7.53 -26.42 4.00
C VAL A 224 7.81 -27.21 5.28
N GLU A 225 7.09 -26.87 6.35
CA GLU A 225 7.18 -27.55 7.64
C GLU A 225 6.07 -28.59 7.84
N LYS A 226 6.21 -29.43 8.87
CA LYS A 226 5.24 -30.50 9.19
C LYS A 226 3.82 -29.99 9.48
N THR A 227 3.68 -28.72 9.83
CA THR A 227 2.40 -28.06 10.06
C THR A 227 1.65 -27.78 8.76
N GLY A 228 2.34 -27.81 7.61
CA GLY A 228 1.83 -27.36 6.31
C GLY A 228 2.13 -25.89 6.03
N LEU A 229 2.56 -25.11 7.04
CA LEU A 229 3.05 -23.75 6.83
C LEU A 229 4.42 -23.75 6.14
N ILE A 230 4.72 -22.64 5.48
CA ILE A 230 6.04 -22.40 4.88
C ILE A 230 6.80 -21.32 5.63
N HIS A 231 8.12 -21.48 5.73
CA HIS A 231 9.00 -20.37 6.05
C HIS A 231 8.99 -19.35 4.90
N THR A 232 8.58 -18.13 5.18
CA THR A 232 8.46 -17.07 4.17
C THR A 232 9.70 -16.19 4.06
N HIS A 233 10.60 -16.25 5.05
CA HIS A 233 11.92 -15.60 5.01
C HIS A 233 13.03 -16.62 4.79
N TYR A 234 13.52 -16.81 3.56
CA TYR A 234 14.47 -17.89 3.20
C TYR A 234 15.78 -17.87 4.02
N ASP A 235 16.15 -16.72 4.61
CA ASP A 235 17.23 -16.60 5.59
C ASP A 235 17.11 -17.57 6.78
N TRP A 236 15.93 -18.14 7.05
CA TRP A 236 15.75 -19.20 8.05
C TRP A 236 16.70 -20.39 7.80
N MET A 237 16.96 -20.72 6.53
CA MET A 237 17.79 -21.86 6.14
C MET A 237 19.28 -21.56 6.30
N THR A 238 19.71 -20.32 6.00
CA THR A 238 21.12 -19.92 6.01
C THR A 238 21.56 -19.40 7.39
N GLU A 239 20.67 -18.70 8.10
CA GLU A 239 20.99 -17.92 9.30
C GLU A 239 20.16 -18.32 10.54
N LYS A 240 19.11 -19.15 10.39
CA LYS A 240 18.20 -19.57 11.48
C LYS A 240 17.57 -18.39 12.25
N LYS A 241 17.22 -17.32 11.52
CA LYS A 241 16.74 -16.05 12.09
C LYS A 241 15.44 -16.15 12.88
N SER A 242 14.44 -16.90 12.40
CA SER A 242 13.12 -17.00 13.04
C SER A 242 12.35 -18.22 12.54
N ASP A 243 11.51 -18.79 13.40
CA ASP A 243 10.46 -19.76 13.02
C ASP A 243 9.07 -19.12 13.02
N VAL A 244 8.96 -17.82 13.25
CA VAL A 244 7.71 -17.06 13.25
C VAL A 244 7.57 -16.30 11.95
N GLU A 245 6.45 -16.52 11.26
CA GLU A 245 6.10 -15.91 9.98
C GLU A 245 4.75 -15.19 10.09
N ASP A 246 4.58 -14.09 9.37
CA ASP A 246 3.35 -13.30 9.37
C ASP A 246 2.35 -13.76 8.29
N THR A 247 1.09 -13.40 8.49
CA THR A 247 -0.01 -13.81 7.62
C THR A 247 -0.07 -13.01 6.31
N CYS A 248 0.62 -11.86 6.22
CA CYS A 248 0.76 -11.14 4.94
C CYS A 248 1.58 -12.01 3.98
N ASN A 249 2.76 -12.43 4.41
CA ASN A 249 3.61 -13.31 3.62
C ASN A 249 2.98 -14.67 3.33
N LEU A 250 2.35 -15.30 4.33
CA LEU A 250 1.63 -16.56 4.11
C LEU A 250 0.44 -16.39 3.15
N GLY A 251 -0.25 -15.25 3.18
CA GLY A 251 -1.31 -14.91 2.24
C GLY A 251 -0.80 -14.78 0.81
N TYR A 252 0.33 -14.10 0.61
CA TYR A 252 1.04 -14.06 -0.68
C TYR A 252 1.51 -15.44 -1.11
N ALA A 253 1.99 -16.27 -0.20
CA ALA A 253 2.36 -17.66 -0.48
C ALA A 253 1.21 -18.44 -1.10
N VAL A 254 0.04 -18.42 -0.46
CA VAL A 254 -1.14 -19.09 -1.00
C VAL A 254 -1.52 -18.54 -2.37
N LEU A 255 -1.54 -17.21 -2.53
CA LEU A 255 -1.95 -16.57 -3.78
C LEU A 255 -0.99 -16.85 -4.95
N GLU A 256 0.29 -16.55 -4.78
CA GLU A 256 1.26 -16.56 -5.87
C GLU A 256 1.69 -17.98 -6.25
N LEU A 257 1.78 -18.92 -5.30
CA LEU A 257 2.01 -20.34 -5.63
C LEU A 257 0.85 -20.92 -6.43
N THR A 258 -0.40 -20.59 -6.07
CA THR A 258 -1.59 -21.05 -6.80
C THR A 258 -1.60 -20.50 -8.22
N LYS A 259 -1.37 -19.19 -8.39
CA LYS A 259 -1.31 -18.56 -9.72
C LYS A 259 -0.16 -19.09 -10.58
N ALA A 260 1.03 -19.26 -9.99
CA ALA A 260 2.19 -19.80 -10.69
C ALA A 260 1.95 -21.26 -11.12
N TRP A 261 1.32 -22.06 -10.25
CA TRP A 261 0.92 -23.43 -10.60
C TRP A 261 -0.08 -23.44 -11.75
N GLU A 262 -1.09 -22.56 -11.73
CA GLU A 262 -2.09 -22.48 -12.81
C GLU A 262 -1.46 -22.05 -14.14
N ALA A 263 -0.47 -21.15 -14.11
CA ALA A 263 0.30 -20.76 -15.30
C ALA A 263 1.15 -21.93 -15.83
N ALA A 264 1.85 -22.65 -14.95
CA ALA A 264 2.64 -23.84 -15.29
C ALA A 264 1.75 -24.95 -15.89
N ARG A 265 0.61 -25.25 -15.26
CA ARG A 265 -0.36 -26.24 -15.70
C ARG A 265 -0.89 -25.95 -17.10
N ARG A 266 -1.27 -24.70 -17.37
CA ARG A 266 -1.73 -24.26 -18.71
C ARG A 266 -0.66 -24.43 -19.80
N ALA A 267 0.62 -24.37 -19.42
CA ALA A 267 1.75 -24.63 -20.30
C ALA A 267 2.20 -26.11 -20.35
N GLY A 268 1.48 -27.03 -19.67
CA GLY A 268 1.83 -28.45 -19.62
C GLY A 268 3.02 -28.79 -18.73
N MET A 269 3.39 -27.90 -17.79
CA MET A 269 4.44 -28.15 -16.81
C MET A 269 3.85 -28.69 -15.50
N GLU A 270 4.29 -29.87 -15.10
CA GLU A 270 3.84 -30.54 -13.87
C GLU A 270 4.58 -30.00 -12.64
N LYS A 271 3.87 -29.24 -11.81
CA LYS A 271 4.38 -28.65 -10.56
C LYS A 271 3.45 -28.86 -9.36
N PRO A 272 3.02 -30.11 -9.08
CA PRO A 272 2.01 -30.38 -8.03
C PRO A 272 2.43 -29.90 -6.64
N ASP A 273 3.74 -29.86 -6.35
CA ASP A 273 4.26 -29.41 -5.06
C ASP A 273 4.00 -27.92 -4.81
N TRP A 274 3.90 -27.07 -5.84
CA TRP A 274 3.58 -25.65 -5.68
C TRP A 274 2.16 -25.47 -5.14
N LEU A 275 1.19 -26.16 -5.77
CA LEU A 275 -0.20 -26.16 -5.32
C LEU A 275 -0.32 -26.77 -3.93
N LYS A 276 0.34 -27.92 -3.69
CA LYS A 276 0.29 -28.59 -2.39
C LYS A 276 0.79 -27.72 -1.24
N SER A 277 1.81 -26.89 -1.46
CA SER A 277 2.33 -25.95 -0.45
C SER A 277 1.35 -24.80 -0.19
N ALA A 278 0.70 -24.28 -1.24
CA ALA A 278 -0.38 -23.29 -1.10
C ALA A 278 -1.57 -23.88 -0.31
N GLU A 279 -2.02 -25.07 -0.68
CA GLU A 279 -3.08 -25.79 0.02
C GLU A 279 -2.71 -26.03 1.48
N GLY A 280 -1.54 -26.62 1.78
CA GLY A 280 -1.11 -26.91 3.15
C GLY A 280 -1.10 -25.67 4.06
N THR A 281 -0.65 -24.52 3.53
CA THR A 281 -0.67 -23.25 4.27
C THR A 281 -2.12 -22.79 4.51
N ALA A 282 -2.97 -22.83 3.49
CA ALA A 282 -4.37 -22.46 3.59
C ALA A 282 -5.16 -23.38 4.54
N GLU A 283 -4.96 -24.70 4.44
CA GLU A 283 -5.58 -25.70 5.32
C GLU A 283 -5.23 -25.44 6.78
N PHE A 284 -3.96 -25.19 7.07
CA PHE A 284 -3.51 -24.86 8.42
C PHE A 284 -4.26 -23.63 8.96
N LEU A 285 -4.21 -22.50 8.25
CA LEU A 285 -4.80 -21.24 8.73
C LEU A 285 -6.32 -21.34 8.86
N VAL A 286 -7.00 -22.01 7.91
CA VAL A 286 -8.45 -22.27 7.99
C VAL A 286 -8.80 -23.13 9.19
N SER A 287 -7.99 -24.16 9.50
CA SER A 287 -8.21 -25.01 10.68
C SER A 287 -7.98 -24.29 12.02
N ARG A 288 -7.20 -23.20 12.00
CA ARG A 288 -6.84 -22.39 13.18
C ARG A 288 -7.68 -21.12 13.33
N TRP A 289 -8.78 -20.99 12.58
CA TRP A 289 -9.68 -19.86 12.66
C TRP A 289 -10.11 -19.54 14.10
N SER A 290 -10.08 -18.26 14.45
CA SER A 290 -10.57 -17.72 15.72
C SER A 290 -11.72 -16.75 15.50
N GLU A 291 -12.80 -16.89 16.26
CA GLU A 291 -13.92 -15.93 16.23
C GLU A 291 -13.57 -14.58 16.87
N VAL A 292 -12.39 -14.45 17.48
CA VAL A 292 -11.90 -13.20 18.09
C VAL A 292 -10.85 -12.52 17.21
N SER A 293 -9.97 -13.32 16.61
CA SER A 293 -8.79 -12.81 15.88
C SER A 293 -8.79 -13.11 14.37
N GLY A 294 -9.72 -13.92 13.88
CA GLY A 294 -9.69 -14.43 12.50
C GLY A 294 -8.50 -15.35 12.28
N PHE A 295 -7.68 -15.06 11.27
CA PHE A 295 -6.45 -15.81 10.96
C PHE A 295 -5.21 -15.37 11.75
N GLY A 296 -5.32 -14.38 12.65
CA GLY A 296 -4.18 -13.86 13.39
C GLY A 296 -3.17 -13.08 12.54
N LYS A 297 -2.11 -12.59 13.18
CA LYS A 297 -1.00 -11.86 12.56
C LYS A 297 0.19 -12.76 12.26
N ALA A 298 0.67 -13.53 13.22
CA ALA A 298 1.90 -14.30 13.07
C ALA A 298 1.82 -15.68 13.73
N TRP A 299 2.53 -16.63 13.14
CA TRP A 299 2.48 -18.06 13.49
C TRP A 299 3.88 -18.65 13.54
N ASN A 300 4.15 -19.49 14.54
CA ASN A 300 5.34 -20.32 14.52
C ASN A 300 5.11 -21.48 13.53
N VAL A 301 5.90 -21.55 12.46
CA VAL A 301 5.67 -22.53 11.38
C VAL A 301 6.01 -23.96 11.78
N LYS A 302 6.84 -24.18 12.81
CA LYS A 302 7.20 -25.51 13.30
C LYS A 302 6.22 -26.07 14.33
N THR A 303 5.80 -25.23 15.28
CA THR A 303 4.90 -25.65 16.37
C THR A 303 3.43 -25.44 16.02
N GLY A 304 3.13 -24.52 15.11
CA GLY A 304 1.78 -24.09 14.79
C GLY A 304 1.14 -23.19 15.85
N GLU A 305 1.93 -22.66 16.78
CA GLU A 305 1.43 -21.73 17.81
C GLU A 305 1.24 -20.33 17.23
N CYS A 306 0.12 -19.68 17.58
CA CYS A 306 -0.13 -18.29 17.22
C CYS A 306 0.79 -17.38 18.06
N ALA A 307 1.70 -16.68 17.40
CA ALA A 307 2.66 -15.78 18.04
C ALA A 307 2.07 -14.38 18.28
N ASP A 308 1.26 -13.88 17.35
CA ASP A 308 0.52 -12.63 17.48
C ASP A 308 -0.87 -12.78 16.85
N PRO A 309 -1.98 -12.66 17.61
CA PRO A 309 -3.33 -12.81 17.09
C PRO A 309 -3.94 -11.49 16.56
N GLU A 310 -3.29 -10.34 16.75
CA GLU A 310 -3.94 -9.02 16.60
C GLU A 310 -3.88 -8.45 15.18
N GLY A 311 -4.86 -7.61 14.83
CA GLY A 311 -4.84 -6.80 13.60
C GLY A 311 -5.65 -7.39 12.44
N THR A 312 -5.69 -6.64 11.34
CA THR A 312 -6.49 -6.94 10.15
C THR A 312 -5.72 -7.78 9.12
N ILE A 313 -4.41 -7.97 9.34
CA ILE A 313 -3.47 -8.63 8.43
C ILE A 313 -3.89 -10.02 7.94
N GLY A 314 -4.68 -10.78 8.72
CA GLY A 314 -5.22 -12.04 8.25
C GLY A 314 -6.07 -11.92 6.97
N ALA A 315 -6.55 -10.72 6.63
CA ALA A 315 -7.22 -10.44 5.37
C ALA A 315 -6.37 -10.77 4.12
N TYR A 316 -5.03 -10.75 4.21
CA TYR A 316 -4.13 -11.15 3.13
C TYR A 316 -4.34 -12.59 2.65
N LEU A 317 -4.97 -13.45 3.45
CA LEU A 317 -5.31 -14.81 3.05
C LEU A 317 -6.53 -14.88 2.12
N ILE A 318 -7.41 -13.88 2.13
CA ILE A 318 -8.70 -13.90 1.40
C ILE A 318 -8.49 -14.06 -0.12
N PRO A 319 -7.63 -13.27 -0.79
CA PRO A 319 -7.37 -13.44 -2.22
C PRO A 319 -6.84 -14.84 -2.56
N GLY A 320 -5.93 -15.37 -1.73
CA GLY A 320 -5.36 -16.70 -1.92
C GLY A 320 -6.39 -17.82 -1.80
N LEU A 321 -7.31 -17.73 -0.83
CA LEU A 321 -8.39 -18.71 -0.66
C LEU A 321 -9.39 -18.68 -1.83
N ALA A 322 -9.72 -17.49 -2.33
CA ALA A 322 -10.57 -17.34 -3.50
C ALA A 322 -9.91 -17.95 -4.74
N GLU A 323 -8.60 -17.73 -4.91
CA GLU A 323 -7.84 -18.29 -6.03
C GLU A 323 -7.69 -19.82 -5.95
N LEU A 324 -7.43 -20.37 -4.77
CA LEU A 324 -7.43 -21.84 -4.55
C LEU A 324 -8.79 -22.47 -4.88
N TYR A 325 -9.89 -21.82 -4.51
CA TYR A 325 -11.22 -22.28 -4.89
C TYR A 325 -11.40 -22.30 -6.42
N ARG A 326 -10.92 -21.28 -7.14
CA ARG A 326 -10.99 -21.27 -8.61
C ARG A 326 -10.15 -22.39 -9.24
N ALA A 327 -8.98 -22.67 -8.66
CA ALA A 327 -8.06 -23.69 -9.13
C ALA A 327 -8.61 -25.12 -8.97
N GLU A 328 -9.12 -25.45 -7.78
CA GLU A 328 -9.44 -26.84 -7.39
C GLU A 328 -10.94 -27.09 -7.10
N GLY A 329 -11.76 -26.05 -6.99
CA GLY A 329 -13.20 -26.17 -6.71
C GLY A 329 -13.55 -26.57 -5.28
N ASN A 330 -12.59 -26.57 -4.35
CA ASN A 330 -12.83 -26.95 -2.95
C ASN A 330 -13.61 -25.85 -2.21
N ALA A 331 -14.92 -26.07 -2.04
CA ALA A 331 -15.84 -25.12 -1.41
C ALA A 331 -15.43 -24.70 0.02
N ARG A 332 -14.63 -25.49 0.74
CA ARG A 332 -14.15 -25.12 2.08
C ARG A 332 -13.32 -23.83 2.07
N PHE A 333 -12.49 -23.64 1.04
CA PHE A 333 -11.67 -22.42 0.92
C PHE A 333 -12.53 -21.20 0.56
N LEU A 334 -13.55 -21.37 -0.30
CA LEU A 334 -14.51 -20.31 -0.58
C LEU A 334 -15.28 -19.87 0.67
N GLU A 335 -15.79 -20.82 1.45
CA GLU A 335 -16.50 -20.50 2.70
C GLU A 335 -15.59 -19.81 3.73
N ALA A 336 -14.33 -20.23 3.81
CA ALA A 336 -13.35 -19.55 4.66
C ALA A 336 -13.07 -18.11 4.19
N ALA A 337 -12.93 -17.89 2.88
CA ALA A 337 -12.74 -16.55 2.31
C ALA A 337 -13.94 -15.64 2.59
N ARG A 338 -15.17 -16.14 2.39
CA ARG A 338 -16.43 -15.42 2.70
C ARG A 338 -16.53 -15.07 4.17
N ARG A 339 -16.25 -16.03 5.06
CA ARG A 339 -16.25 -15.82 6.52
C ARG A 339 -15.22 -14.76 6.92
N ALA A 340 -14.01 -14.86 6.40
CA ALA A 340 -12.94 -13.91 6.70
C ALA A 340 -13.25 -12.50 6.21
N CYS A 341 -13.77 -12.36 4.99
CA CYS A 341 -14.20 -11.09 4.44
C CYS A 341 -15.25 -10.42 5.34
N ARG A 342 -16.32 -11.13 5.72
CA ARG A 342 -17.34 -10.61 6.65
C ARG A 342 -16.75 -10.23 8.01
N PHE A 343 -15.90 -11.10 8.56
CA PHE A 343 -15.28 -10.87 9.86
C PHE A 343 -14.45 -9.59 9.91
N TYR A 344 -13.50 -9.41 8.98
CA TYR A 344 -12.66 -8.22 8.93
C TYR A 344 -13.43 -6.97 8.49
N ARG A 345 -14.45 -7.13 7.62
CA ARG A 345 -15.38 -6.05 7.29
C ARG A 345 -16.07 -5.52 8.55
N ASP A 346 -16.68 -6.39 9.32
CA ASP A 346 -17.52 -6.01 10.45
C ASP A 346 -16.67 -5.54 11.64
N ARG A 347 -15.55 -6.20 11.93
CA ARG A 347 -14.70 -5.89 13.09
C ARG A 347 -13.85 -4.63 12.89
N ASP A 348 -13.36 -4.38 11.68
CA ASP A 348 -12.30 -3.39 11.41
C ASP A 348 -12.72 -2.35 10.37
N LEU A 349 -13.04 -2.78 9.15
CA LEU A 349 -13.29 -1.87 8.03
C LEU A 349 -14.52 -0.99 8.24
N SER A 350 -15.61 -1.54 8.80
CA SER A 350 -16.84 -0.79 9.14
C SER A 350 -16.62 0.31 10.19
N ARG A 351 -15.50 0.23 10.92
CA ARG A 351 -15.06 1.20 11.93
C ARG A 351 -13.93 2.10 11.42
N PHE A 352 -13.59 1.99 10.13
CA PHE A 352 -12.51 2.74 9.51
C PHE A 352 -11.16 2.54 10.24
N LEU A 353 -10.84 1.28 10.62
CA LEU A 353 -9.72 0.95 11.50
C LEU A 353 -8.98 -0.32 11.05
N CYS A 354 -8.42 -0.34 9.85
CA CYS A 354 -7.57 -1.45 9.38
C CYS A 354 -6.13 -1.28 9.89
N THR A 355 -5.49 -2.39 10.27
CA THR A 355 -4.17 -2.37 10.94
C THR A 355 -3.29 -3.57 10.58
N ALA A 356 -1.98 -3.39 10.79
CA ALA A 356 -0.92 -4.39 10.74
C ALA A 356 -0.54 -4.91 9.34
N GLY A 357 -0.90 -4.20 8.27
CA GLY A 357 -0.46 -4.47 6.91
C GLY A 357 0.96 -3.97 6.63
N ALA A 358 1.31 -2.80 7.14
CA ALA A 358 2.70 -2.33 7.23
C ALA A 358 3.39 -3.09 8.38
N LEU A 359 3.98 -4.25 8.08
CA LEU A 359 4.40 -5.28 9.06
C LEU A 359 5.33 -4.75 10.14
N ASP A 360 6.17 -3.81 9.75
CA ASP A 360 7.11 -3.18 10.66
C ASP A 360 6.43 -2.25 11.64
N THR A 361 5.18 -1.79 11.45
CA THR A 361 4.44 -0.88 12.35
C THR A 361 3.33 -1.54 13.21
N TYR A 362 2.79 -0.78 14.17
CA TYR A 362 1.70 -1.16 15.08
C TYR A 362 0.65 -0.04 15.19
N CYS A 363 0.06 0.33 14.06
CA CYS A 363 -0.92 1.41 13.93
C CYS A 363 -1.94 1.14 12.81
N ILE A 364 -2.79 2.13 12.52
CA ILE A 364 -3.68 2.12 11.36
C ILE A 364 -2.89 2.35 10.08
N ASP A 365 -3.23 1.62 9.03
CA ASP A 365 -2.55 1.67 7.73
C ASP A 365 -3.51 1.53 6.56
N LYS A 366 -3.00 1.84 5.35
CA LYS A 366 -3.72 1.61 4.10
C LYS A 366 -3.66 0.15 3.64
N GLU A 367 -2.51 -0.50 3.82
CA GLU A 367 -2.14 -1.72 3.10
C GLU A 367 -3.11 -2.87 3.36
N THR A 368 -3.62 -2.98 4.58
CA THR A 368 -4.50 -4.09 4.97
C THR A 368 -5.90 -4.02 4.35
N SER A 369 -6.29 -2.87 3.80
CA SER A 369 -7.53 -2.74 3.04
C SER A 369 -7.42 -3.24 1.60
N GLY A 370 -6.22 -3.29 1.02
CA GLY A 370 -6.02 -3.81 -0.33
C GLY A 370 -6.36 -5.29 -0.51
N PRO A 371 -5.97 -6.23 0.38
CA PRO A 371 -6.43 -7.61 0.26
C PRO A 371 -7.93 -7.77 0.54
N LEU A 372 -8.55 -6.88 1.33
CA LEU A 372 -10.01 -6.83 1.45
C LEU A 372 -10.66 -6.38 0.14
N LEU A 373 -10.12 -5.37 -0.52
CA LEU A 373 -10.60 -4.91 -1.83
C LEU A 373 -10.46 -6.03 -2.88
N THR A 374 -9.26 -6.57 -3.07
CA THR A 374 -8.97 -7.63 -4.04
C THR A 374 -9.77 -8.90 -3.74
N GLY A 375 -9.81 -9.33 -2.47
CA GLY A 375 -10.55 -10.52 -2.05
C GLY A 375 -12.06 -10.37 -2.22
N SER A 376 -12.62 -9.20 -1.90
CA SER A 376 -14.06 -8.95 -2.07
C SER A 376 -14.47 -8.93 -3.54
N LEU A 377 -13.67 -8.32 -4.42
CA LEU A 377 -13.92 -8.38 -5.86
C LEU A 377 -13.81 -9.81 -6.40
N ALA A 378 -12.83 -10.59 -5.93
CA ALA A 378 -12.72 -12.00 -6.31
C ALA A 378 -13.95 -12.83 -5.88
N LEU A 379 -14.48 -12.58 -4.67
CA LEU A 379 -15.72 -13.22 -4.19
C LEU A 379 -16.93 -12.79 -5.04
N TYR A 380 -17.04 -11.50 -5.37
CA TYR A 380 -18.09 -10.98 -6.25
C TYR A 380 -18.05 -11.64 -7.65
N GLU A 381 -16.87 -11.82 -8.22
CA GLU A 381 -16.71 -12.53 -9.50
C GLU A 381 -17.13 -14.00 -9.45
N ILE A 382 -17.00 -14.65 -8.29
CA ILE A 382 -17.31 -16.07 -8.11
C ILE A 382 -18.84 -16.30 -8.05
N ASP A 383 -19.58 -15.46 -7.32
CA ASP A 383 -20.99 -15.72 -7.05
C ASP A 383 -21.96 -14.56 -7.36
N GLY A 384 -21.45 -13.36 -7.69
CA GLY A 384 -22.25 -12.18 -8.03
C GLY A 384 -23.03 -11.56 -6.87
N THR A 385 -22.74 -11.92 -5.62
CA THR A 385 -23.49 -11.43 -4.45
C THR A 385 -23.11 -9.99 -4.12
N ASP A 386 -24.09 -9.09 -4.07
CA ASP A 386 -23.90 -7.66 -3.82
C ASP A 386 -23.14 -7.34 -2.52
N GLU A 387 -23.22 -8.18 -1.49
CA GLU A 387 -22.49 -7.96 -0.23
C GLU A 387 -20.98 -7.84 -0.44
N TRP A 388 -20.43 -8.53 -1.44
CA TRP A 388 -19.01 -8.49 -1.78
C TRP A 388 -18.66 -7.21 -2.54
N LEU A 389 -19.54 -6.74 -3.42
CA LEU A 389 -19.36 -5.46 -4.09
C LEU A 389 -19.42 -4.29 -3.09
N GLU A 390 -20.31 -4.37 -2.09
CA GLU A 390 -20.37 -3.38 -1.02
C GLU A 390 -19.09 -3.38 -0.17
N CYS A 391 -18.59 -4.56 0.20
CA CYS A 391 -17.33 -4.69 0.91
C CYS A 391 -16.14 -4.15 0.10
N ALA A 392 -16.12 -4.41 -1.21
CA ALA A 392 -15.10 -3.88 -2.13
C ALA A 392 -15.13 -2.34 -2.19
N LYS A 393 -16.32 -1.72 -2.29
CA LYS A 393 -16.45 -0.25 -2.24
C LYS A 393 -15.95 0.34 -0.92
N MET A 394 -16.33 -0.26 0.22
CA MET A 394 -15.83 0.16 1.53
C MET A 394 -14.30 0.07 1.62
N ALA A 395 -13.71 -1.03 1.15
CA ALA A 395 -12.27 -1.20 1.15
C ALA A 395 -11.57 -0.19 0.21
N GLY A 396 -12.16 0.08 -0.96
CA GLY A 396 -11.67 1.08 -1.91
C GLY A 396 -11.68 2.49 -1.33
N TRP A 397 -12.79 2.94 -0.71
CA TRP A 397 -12.84 4.26 -0.07
C TRP A 397 -11.89 4.36 1.11
N TYR A 398 -11.82 3.33 1.98
CA TYR A 398 -10.85 3.33 3.06
C TYR A 398 -9.41 3.46 2.53
N PHE A 399 -9.05 2.72 1.48
CA PHE A 399 -7.73 2.82 0.86
C PHE A 399 -7.47 4.23 0.32
N CYS A 400 -8.44 4.81 -0.39
CA CYS A 400 -8.30 6.12 -1.03
C CYS A 400 -8.32 7.30 -0.06
N ALA A 401 -8.76 7.12 1.19
CA ALA A 401 -8.56 8.10 2.25
C ALA A 401 -7.08 8.40 2.55
N TRP A 402 -6.19 7.47 2.19
CA TRP A 402 -4.74 7.62 2.28
C TRP A 402 -4.11 8.24 1.02
N MET A 403 -4.89 8.46 -0.04
CA MET A 403 -4.44 9.05 -1.31
C MET A 403 -4.44 10.58 -1.25
N PHE A 404 -3.33 11.20 -1.61
CA PHE A 404 -3.24 12.66 -1.74
C PHE A 404 -4.07 13.17 -2.94
N HIS A 405 -4.94 14.14 -2.67
CA HIS A 405 -5.83 14.81 -3.63
C HIS A 405 -5.24 16.15 -4.13
N HIS A 406 -4.01 16.46 -3.72
CA HIS A 406 -3.31 17.69 -4.10
C HIS A 406 -1.79 17.43 -4.18
N ASP A 407 -1.09 18.34 -4.84
CA ASP A 407 0.35 18.44 -4.76
C ASP A 407 0.76 19.28 -3.54
N THR A 408 1.76 18.84 -2.78
CA THR A 408 2.42 19.71 -1.79
C THR A 408 3.29 20.72 -2.53
N ILE A 409 3.46 21.92 -1.97
CA ILE A 409 4.37 22.92 -2.53
C ILE A 409 5.79 22.50 -2.15
N PRO A 410 6.66 22.15 -3.10
CA PRO A 410 8.01 21.71 -2.78
C PRO A 410 8.83 22.86 -2.18
N GLU A 411 9.58 22.57 -1.12
CA GLU A 411 10.54 23.53 -0.59
C GLU A 411 11.63 23.81 -1.61
N LYS A 412 12.12 25.05 -1.65
CA LYS A 412 13.22 25.43 -2.52
C LYS A 412 14.42 24.52 -2.23
N ASP A 413 15.03 23.99 -3.28
CA ASP A 413 16.18 23.09 -3.22
C ASP A 413 15.90 21.70 -2.61
N SER A 414 14.64 21.34 -2.32
CA SER A 414 14.23 19.97 -1.98
C SER A 414 14.33 19.03 -3.20
N ASP A 415 14.36 17.72 -2.96
CA ASP A 415 14.40 16.73 -4.04
C ASP A 415 13.10 16.71 -4.84
N PHE A 416 11.96 16.99 -4.19
CA PHE A 416 10.69 17.18 -4.90
C PHE A 416 10.77 18.34 -5.88
N ALA A 417 11.40 19.46 -5.50
CA ALA A 417 11.61 20.59 -6.41
C ALA A 417 12.61 20.26 -7.52
N ARG A 418 13.72 19.57 -7.20
CA ARG A 418 14.79 19.23 -8.15
C ARG A 418 14.35 18.21 -9.20
N TYR A 419 13.59 17.21 -8.79
CA TYR A 419 13.17 16.09 -9.64
C TYR A 419 11.72 16.17 -10.10
N GLY A 420 10.99 17.24 -9.72
CA GLY A 420 9.62 17.49 -10.16
C GLY A 420 8.62 16.46 -9.65
N TYR A 421 8.80 15.97 -8.41
CA TYR A 421 7.91 14.97 -7.83
C TYR A 421 6.55 15.56 -7.49
N ARG A 422 5.49 14.85 -7.89
CA ARG A 422 4.11 15.18 -7.60
C ARG A 422 3.60 14.27 -6.49
N THR A 423 2.97 14.84 -5.46
CA THR A 423 2.32 14.06 -4.39
C THR A 423 0.91 13.64 -4.76
N LEU A 424 0.25 14.32 -5.69
CA LEU A 424 -1.09 13.96 -6.18
C LEU A 424 -1.13 12.49 -6.59
N GLY A 425 -2.14 11.75 -6.11
CA GLY A 425 -2.31 10.32 -6.33
C GLY A 425 -1.43 9.43 -5.45
N GLY A 426 -0.41 9.97 -4.77
CA GLY A 426 0.44 9.23 -3.85
C GLY A 426 -0.32 8.78 -2.62
N THR A 427 0.05 7.65 -2.04
CA THR A 427 -0.65 7.08 -0.88
C THR A 427 0.26 7.00 0.34
N SER A 428 -0.17 7.53 1.49
CA SER A 428 0.65 7.42 2.71
C SER A 428 0.61 6.02 3.32
N VAL A 429 1.74 5.50 3.82
CA VAL A 429 1.86 4.11 4.31
C VAL A 429 0.95 3.82 5.50
N SER A 430 1.17 4.55 6.59
CA SER A 430 0.47 4.34 7.85
C SER A 430 0.61 5.56 8.75
N ALA A 431 -0.15 5.60 9.85
CA ALA A 431 -0.03 6.70 10.82
C ALA A 431 1.36 6.76 11.50
N GLN A 432 2.06 5.63 11.64
CA GLN A 432 3.42 5.61 12.19
C GLN A 432 4.50 5.91 11.13
N HIS A 433 4.30 5.42 9.91
CA HIS A 433 5.19 5.62 8.76
C HIS A 433 4.57 6.61 7.77
N HIS A 434 4.59 7.90 8.13
CA HIS A 434 3.82 8.93 7.43
C HIS A 434 4.56 9.52 6.21
N HIS A 435 4.98 8.65 5.28
CA HIS A 435 5.52 9.03 3.97
C HIS A 435 4.68 8.44 2.84
N ILE A 436 4.89 8.90 1.59
CA ILE A 436 4.26 8.31 0.40
C ILE A 436 5.15 7.20 -0.14
N ASP A 437 4.54 6.12 -0.60
CA ASP A 437 5.18 5.01 -1.28
C ASP A 437 4.41 4.65 -2.58
N PRO A 438 4.95 3.79 -3.45
CA PRO A 438 4.26 3.31 -4.65
C PRO A 438 3.32 2.11 -4.43
N TRP A 439 2.99 1.74 -3.19
CA TRP A 439 2.18 0.54 -2.87
C TRP A 439 0.81 0.57 -3.56
N GLY A 440 0.25 1.78 -3.71
CA GLY A 440 -1.02 2.01 -4.40
C GLY A 440 -1.11 1.46 -5.82
N ALA A 441 0.02 1.20 -6.51
CA ALA A 441 0.01 0.49 -7.80
C ALA A 441 -0.84 -0.79 -7.73
N GLN A 442 -0.70 -1.56 -6.65
CA GLN A 442 -1.30 -2.88 -6.52
C GLN A 442 -2.83 -2.88 -6.58
N VAL A 443 -3.50 -1.77 -6.21
CA VAL A 443 -4.96 -1.68 -6.21
C VAL A 443 -5.54 -1.03 -7.46
N VAL A 444 -4.70 -0.51 -8.37
CA VAL A 444 -5.15 0.16 -9.60
C VAL A 444 -6.10 -0.73 -10.43
N PRO A 445 -5.83 -2.02 -10.67
CA PRO A 445 -6.75 -2.87 -11.43
C PRO A 445 -8.12 -3.01 -10.75
N GLN A 446 -8.15 -3.08 -9.42
CA GLN A 446 -9.36 -3.21 -8.62
C GLN A 446 -10.18 -1.91 -8.64
N LEU A 447 -9.54 -0.75 -8.59
CA LEU A 447 -10.23 0.54 -8.71
C LEU A 447 -10.83 0.70 -10.11
N LEU A 448 -10.12 0.32 -11.18
CA LEU A 448 -10.69 0.29 -12.53
C LEU A 448 -11.89 -0.67 -12.61
N GLN A 449 -11.80 -1.84 -11.96
CA GLN A 449 -12.90 -2.79 -11.89
C GLN A 449 -14.12 -2.21 -11.16
N LEU A 450 -13.93 -1.53 -10.02
CA LEU A 450 -15.01 -0.81 -9.35
C LEU A 450 -15.67 0.23 -10.26
N GLY A 451 -14.87 1.01 -11.00
CA GLY A 451 -15.39 1.97 -11.99
C GLY A 451 -16.29 1.30 -13.03
N ARG A 452 -15.88 0.14 -13.56
CA ARG A 452 -16.69 -0.64 -14.52
C ARG A 452 -17.98 -1.19 -13.91
N LEU A 453 -17.90 -1.72 -12.68
CA LEU A 453 -19.03 -2.37 -12.02
C LEU A 453 -20.08 -1.37 -11.51
N THR A 454 -19.63 -0.20 -11.04
CA THR A 454 -20.50 0.80 -10.40
C THR A 454 -20.94 1.91 -11.36
N GLY A 455 -20.19 2.13 -12.45
CA GLY A 455 -20.37 3.29 -13.33
C GLY A 455 -19.91 4.62 -12.72
N ASP A 456 -19.34 4.61 -11.51
CA ASP A 456 -18.84 5.80 -10.85
C ASP A 456 -17.45 6.20 -11.41
N PRO A 457 -17.33 7.37 -12.07
CA PRO A 457 -16.10 7.79 -12.71
C PRO A 457 -14.98 8.13 -11.72
N HIS A 458 -15.28 8.39 -10.45
CA HIS A 458 -14.26 8.75 -9.48
C HIS A 458 -13.28 7.60 -9.23
N TRP A 459 -13.72 6.34 -9.32
CA TRP A 459 -12.83 5.18 -9.20
C TRP A 459 -11.76 5.16 -10.29
N LYS A 460 -12.15 5.40 -11.55
CA LYS A 460 -11.20 5.49 -12.66
C LYS A 460 -10.25 6.67 -12.48
N LYS A 461 -10.75 7.83 -12.04
CA LYS A 461 -9.91 9.01 -11.81
C LYS A 461 -8.87 8.74 -10.70
N ARG A 462 -9.25 8.11 -9.59
CA ARG A 462 -8.33 7.66 -8.53
C ARG A 462 -7.29 6.68 -9.05
N ALA A 463 -7.72 5.64 -9.78
CA ALA A 463 -6.83 4.64 -10.36
C ALA A 463 -5.76 5.29 -11.25
N SER A 464 -6.17 6.26 -12.07
CA SER A 464 -5.28 6.98 -12.99
C SER A 464 -4.24 7.83 -12.26
N LEU A 465 -4.65 8.57 -11.23
CA LEU A 465 -3.73 9.38 -10.42
C LEU A 465 -2.77 8.52 -9.60
N ILE A 466 -3.27 7.44 -8.99
CA ILE A 466 -2.44 6.49 -8.22
C ILE A 466 -1.40 5.84 -9.13
N TRP A 467 -1.81 5.39 -10.33
CA TRP A 467 -0.90 4.81 -11.31
C TRP A 467 0.16 5.82 -11.73
N ALA A 468 -0.25 7.04 -12.11
CA ALA A 468 0.67 8.09 -12.50
C ALA A 468 1.71 8.39 -11.41
N ASN A 469 1.26 8.46 -10.15
CA ASN A 469 2.13 8.67 -9.00
C ASN A 469 3.12 7.51 -8.82
N ALA A 470 2.63 6.27 -8.86
CA ALA A 470 3.43 5.08 -8.58
C ALA A 470 4.55 4.88 -9.61
N VAL A 471 4.35 5.24 -10.88
CA VAL A 471 5.36 5.05 -11.94
C VAL A 471 6.23 6.28 -12.20
N GLN A 472 5.92 7.45 -11.63
CA GLN A 472 6.60 8.72 -11.97
C GLN A 472 8.11 8.71 -11.76
N ASN A 473 8.58 7.84 -10.85
CA ASN A 473 9.97 7.78 -10.44
C ASN A 473 10.67 6.47 -10.80
N LEU A 474 10.11 5.66 -11.69
CA LEU A 474 10.86 4.58 -12.32
C LEU A 474 12.03 5.15 -13.14
N ALA A 475 13.23 4.60 -12.96
CA ALA A 475 14.37 4.95 -13.78
C ALA A 475 14.16 4.45 -15.22
N PRO A 476 14.37 5.30 -16.25
CA PRO A 476 14.20 4.90 -17.66
C PRO A 476 15.29 3.90 -18.09
N ALA A 477 15.20 3.37 -19.31
CA ALA A 477 16.13 2.34 -19.81
C ALA A 477 17.62 2.76 -19.73
N GLN A 478 17.93 4.03 -19.95
CA GLN A 478 19.28 4.60 -19.82
C GLN A 478 19.71 4.87 -18.37
N GLY A 479 18.84 4.63 -17.39
CA GLY A 479 19.02 5.00 -15.99
C GLY A 479 18.82 6.49 -15.72
N LYS A 480 18.93 6.88 -14.45
CA LYS A 480 18.89 8.28 -14.01
C LYS A 480 19.74 8.49 -12.75
N THR A 481 20.10 9.73 -12.43
CA THR A 481 20.89 10.06 -11.24
C THR A 481 20.05 10.82 -10.22
N ILE A 482 19.99 10.30 -9.00
CA ILE A 482 19.37 10.95 -7.82
C ILE A 482 20.44 11.03 -6.73
N HIS A 483 20.60 12.22 -6.12
CA HIS A 483 21.62 12.49 -5.09
C HIS A 483 23.08 12.25 -5.53
N GLY A 484 23.35 12.30 -6.84
CA GLY A 484 24.67 11.96 -7.38
C GLY A 484 24.92 10.45 -7.54
N HIS A 485 23.95 9.61 -7.18
CA HIS A 485 24.00 8.16 -7.31
C HIS A 485 23.20 7.69 -8.53
N PHE A 486 23.85 6.90 -9.38
CA PHE A 486 23.23 6.36 -10.58
C PHE A 486 22.24 5.23 -10.23
N ARG A 487 21.05 5.30 -10.83
CA ARG A 487 19.97 4.32 -10.72
C ARG A 487 19.77 3.69 -12.09
N GLU A 488 19.90 2.38 -12.16
CA GLU A 488 19.73 1.64 -13.40
C GLU A 488 18.26 1.49 -13.80
N ALA A 489 18.01 0.98 -15.01
CA ALA A 489 16.67 0.79 -15.55
C ALA A 489 15.73 0.09 -14.55
N GLY A 490 14.55 0.69 -14.34
CA GLY A 490 13.51 0.19 -13.45
C GLY A 490 13.73 0.44 -11.96
N ALA A 491 14.92 0.89 -11.54
CA ALA A 491 15.15 1.25 -10.15
C ALA A 491 14.24 2.41 -9.71
N GLN A 492 13.74 2.33 -8.48
CA GLN A 492 12.85 3.32 -7.89
C GLN A 492 13.04 3.36 -6.37
N ASN A 493 13.06 4.57 -5.81
CA ASN A 493 13.10 4.84 -4.38
C ASN A 493 11.80 4.34 -3.71
N GLU A 494 11.89 3.82 -2.49
CA GLU A 494 10.72 3.35 -1.76
C GLU A 494 9.87 4.52 -1.21
N GLY A 495 10.53 5.50 -0.59
CA GLY A 495 9.87 6.48 0.27
C GLY A 495 10.03 7.92 -0.19
N TYR A 496 8.90 8.63 -0.24
CA TYR A 496 8.80 10.04 -0.61
C TYR A 496 8.26 10.87 0.56
N LEU A 497 9.12 11.65 1.20
CA LEU A 497 8.87 12.32 2.48
C LEU A 497 8.15 13.66 2.26
N HIS A 498 6.83 13.63 2.15
CA HIS A 498 6.01 14.81 1.80
C HIS A 498 5.78 15.81 2.96
N CYS A 499 6.04 15.41 4.21
CA CYS A 499 5.89 16.23 5.42
C CYS A 499 7.15 16.15 6.29
N PHE A 500 7.16 16.82 7.46
CA PHE A 500 8.25 16.74 8.43
C PHE A 500 8.27 15.38 9.14
N TRP A 501 8.52 14.30 8.40
CA TRP A 501 8.60 12.93 8.92
C TRP A 501 9.71 12.16 8.19
N GLY A 502 10.52 11.42 8.95
CA GLY A 502 11.53 10.51 8.43
C GLY A 502 12.94 11.09 8.50
N GLU A 503 13.61 11.18 7.35
CA GLU A 503 15.02 11.50 7.26
C GLU A 503 15.32 13.01 7.25
N LYS A 504 16.58 13.34 7.55
CA LYS A 504 17.09 14.71 7.45
C LYS A 504 17.03 15.19 6.00
N GLY A 505 16.24 16.23 5.76
CA GLY A 505 15.95 16.72 4.41
C GLY A 505 14.46 16.76 4.11
N ALA A 506 13.65 16.06 4.92
CA ALA A 506 12.21 16.23 4.90
C ALA A 506 11.80 17.65 5.35
N PRO A 507 10.76 18.24 4.72
CA PRO A 507 9.91 17.68 3.68
C PRO A 507 10.52 17.83 2.27
N GLY A 508 10.08 16.96 1.35
CA GLY A 508 10.49 16.95 -0.04
C GLY A 508 11.75 16.11 -0.33
N PHE A 509 12.07 15.14 0.53
CA PHE A 509 13.21 14.22 0.36
C PHE A 509 12.76 12.87 -0.20
N MET A 510 13.62 12.21 -0.97
CA MET A 510 13.41 10.84 -1.47
C MET A 510 14.43 9.90 -0.83
N ASN A 511 14.02 8.80 -0.19
CA ASN A 511 14.99 7.90 0.44
C ASN A 511 15.88 7.20 -0.60
N ASP A 512 17.07 6.75 -0.22
CA ASP A 512 17.97 6.06 -1.16
C ASP A 512 17.76 4.54 -1.20
N TRP A 513 16.71 4.01 -0.57
CA TRP A 513 16.40 2.58 -0.52
C TRP A 513 15.68 2.12 -1.81
N LEU A 514 16.33 1.24 -2.58
CA LEU A 514 15.76 0.63 -3.80
C LEU A 514 15.17 -0.74 -3.46
N VAL A 515 14.06 -0.73 -2.73
CA VAL A 515 13.41 -1.95 -2.28
C VAL A 515 12.77 -2.72 -3.45
N ALA A 516 12.54 -4.02 -3.28
CA ALA A 516 12.10 -4.89 -4.36
C ALA A 516 10.60 -4.79 -4.69
N TRP A 517 9.74 -4.54 -3.71
CA TRP A 517 8.29 -4.62 -3.89
C TRP A 517 7.66 -3.58 -4.85
N PRO A 518 8.13 -2.32 -5.00
CA PRO A 518 7.53 -1.32 -5.89
C PRO A 518 7.43 -1.81 -7.32
N GLN A 519 8.52 -2.38 -7.84
CA GLN A 519 8.60 -2.85 -9.20
C GLN A 519 7.79 -4.13 -9.40
N ALA A 520 7.68 -5.00 -8.39
CA ALA A 520 6.81 -6.16 -8.44
C ALA A 520 5.34 -5.73 -8.63
N PHE A 521 4.88 -4.76 -7.83
CA PHE A 521 3.51 -4.26 -7.89
C PHE A 521 3.24 -3.48 -9.18
N CYS A 522 4.17 -2.62 -9.61
CA CYS A 522 4.07 -1.91 -10.88
C CYS A 522 4.02 -2.89 -12.07
N TRP A 523 4.88 -3.91 -12.10
CA TRP A 523 4.85 -4.92 -13.17
C TRP A 523 3.55 -5.72 -13.15
N ASN A 524 3.17 -6.28 -12.01
CA ASN A 524 1.94 -7.05 -11.88
C ASN A 524 0.70 -6.25 -12.29
N THR A 525 0.68 -4.96 -11.96
CA THR A 525 -0.40 -4.04 -12.36
C THR A 525 -0.38 -3.80 -13.86
N ALA A 526 0.79 -3.53 -14.44
CA ALA A 526 0.95 -3.30 -15.87
C ALA A 526 0.49 -4.49 -16.73
N GLU A 527 0.60 -5.73 -16.23
CA GLU A 527 0.06 -6.93 -16.91
C GLU A 527 -1.48 -6.98 -16.93
N GLN A 528 -2.17 -6.18 -16.11
CA GLN A 528 -3.63 -6.22 -15.91
C GLN A 528 -4.38 -4.98 -16.43
N ILE A 529 -3.66 -3.94 -16.84
CA ILE A 529 -4.25 -2.68 -17.30
C ILE A 529 -3.86 -2.41 -18.76
N ARG A 530 -4.64 -1.54 -19.39
CA ARG A 530 -4.29 -0.92 -20.67
C ARG A 530 -4.28 0.59 -20.48
N ASP A 531 -3.34 1.28 -21.12
CA ASP A 531 -3.17 2.72 -20.93
C ASP A 531 -4.46 3.50 -21.30
N GLU A 532 -5.25 3.03 -22.27
CA GLU A 532 -6.52 3.66 -22.64
C GLU A 532 -7.58 3.59 -21.54
N GLU A 533 -7.47 2.64 -20.61
CA GLU A 533 -8.39 2.55 -19.46
C GLU A 533 -8.12 3.66 -18.44
N LEU A 534 -6.94 4.28 -18.48
CA LEU A 534 -6.50 5.34 -17.59
C LEU A 534 -6.65 6.76 -18.19
N LEU A 535 -7.05 6.86 -19.46
CA LEU A 535 -7.25 8.13 -20.18
C LEU A 535 -8.59 8.81 -19.90
#